data_AF-A0A7S2I771-F1
#
_entry.id   AF-A0A7S2I771-F1
#
_cell.length_a   1.000
_cell.length_b   1.000
_cell.length_c   1.000
_cell.angle_alpha   90.00
_cell.angle_beta   90.00
_cell.angle_gamma   90.00
#
_symmetry.space_group_name_H-M   'P 1'
#
loop_
_entity.id
_entity.type
_entity.pdbx_description
1 polymer ?
#
loop_
_entity_poly.entity_id
_entity_poly.type
_entity_poly.pdbx_seq_one_letter_code
_entity_poly.pdbx_strand_id
1 'polypeptide(L)'
;ETWALKESDWNILRVFHTSSIRRIFNLSMAEVQENRIRNVDLYPMFEIDPIDNIVASRQLRWLGKIAMMKETRLPRKFINAWHPNPRPVGRPLTTIRHTYLRALKLIDELDESDSAGKLDGWMRTIRLNPPDWETRRLALTPHIIGFQSPTNIE
;
A
#
# COMPACT_ATOMS: atom_id res chain seq x y z
N GLU A 1 5.28 7.44 -2.98
CA GLU A 1 5.83 7.31 -1.61
C GLU A 1 6.47 5.95 -1.48
N THR A 2 7.71 5.85 -0.99
CA THR A 2 8.55 4.65 -1.11
C THR A 2 9.22 4.33 0.23
N TRP A 3 8.49 3.68 1.14
CA TRP A 3 9.03 3.31 2.45
C TRP A 3 9.29 1.81 2.53
N ALA A 4 10.50 1.42 2.90
CA ALA A 4 10.89 0.03 3.07
C ALA A 4 10.70 -0.40 4.53
N LEU A 5 9.44 -0.47 4.97
CA LEU A 5 9.08 -0.73 6.37
C LEU A 5 9.24 -2.21 6.73
N LYS A 6 9.78 -2.48 7.91
CA LYS A 6 9.75 -3.80 8.53
C LYS A 6 8.41 -4.00 9.24
N GLU A 7 8.08 -5.25 9.58
CA GLU A 7 6.84 -5.54 10.32
C GLU A 7 6.83 -4.88 11.72
N SER A 8 8.00 -4.69 12.34
CA SER A 8 8.13 -3.90 13.57
C SER A 8 7.65 -2.47 13.39
N ASP A 9 8.01 -1.84 12.27
CA ASP A 9 7.67 -0.45 11.98
C ASP A 9 6.17 -0.34 11.64
N TRP A 10 5.63 -1.34 10.94
CA TRP A 10 4.18 -1.47 10.71
C TRP A 10 3.40 -1.57 12.01
N ASN A 11 3.87 -2.34 12.99
CA ASN A 11 3.21 -2.45 14.28
C ASN A 11 3.20 -1.10 15.01
N ILE A 12 4.30 -0.35 14.97
CA ILE A 12 4.35 1.01 15.54
C ILE A 12 3.30 1.91 14.86
N LEU A 13 3.22 1.87 13.52
CA LEU A 13 2.23 2.66 12.77
C LEU A 13 0.79 2.27 13.10
N ARG A 14 0.48 0.98 13.23
CA ARG A 14 -0.86 0.50 13.62
C ARG A 14 -1.25 0.93 15.03
N VAL A 15 -0.32 0.85 15.98
CA VAL A 15 -0.53 1.32 17.36
C VAL A 15 -0.76 2.82 17.37
N PHE A 16 0.09 3.59 16.69
CA PHE A 16 -0.07 5.04 16.56
C PHE A 16 -1.43 5.40 15.96
N HIS A 17 -1.81 4.76 14.86
CA HIS A 17 -3.07 5.03 14.16
C HIS A 17 -4.29 4.75 15.04
N THR A 18 -4.36 3.56 15.65
CA THR A 18 -5.48 3.19 16.53
C THR A 18 -5.51 4.02 17.82
N SER A 19 -4.35 4.40 18.36
CA SER A 19 -4.27 5.32 19.51
C SER A 19 -4.79 6.71 19.14
N SER A 20 -4.49 7.18 17.93
CA SER A 20 -4.94 8.49 17.44
C SER A 20 -6.44 8.50 17.20
N ILE A 21 -7.00 7.45 16.58
CA ILE A 21 -8.46 7.28 16.40
C ILE A 21 -9.17 7.38 17.75
N ARG A 22 -8.77 6.57 18.73
CA ARG A 22 -9.40 6.60 20.07
C ARG A 22 -9.35 7.98 20.71
N ARG A 23 -8.21 8.69 20.57
CA ARG A 23 -8.06 10.03 21.12
C ARG A 23 -8.96 11.06 20.41
N ILE A 24 -9.08 10.98 19.09
CA ILE A 24 -9.95 11.88 18.31
C ILE A 24 -11.42 11.69 18.69
N PHE A 25 -11.86 10.43 18.86
CA PHE A 25 -13.23 10.09 19.23
C PHE A 25 -13.47 10.06 20.76
N ASN A 26 -12.49 10.51 21.57
CA ASN A 26 -12.56 10.54 23.03
C ASN A 26 -12.95 9.20 23.69
N LEU A 27 -12.52 8.07 23.13
CA LEU A 27 -12.74 6.75 23.72
C LEU A 27 -11.86 6.54 24.94
N SER A 28 -12.48 6.36 26.09
CA SER A 28 -11.80 5.99 27.33
C SER A 28 -11.38 4.52 27.34
N MET A 29 -10.31 4.20 28.06
CA MET A 29 -9.90 2.79 28.26
C MET A 29 -10.94 2.01 29.08
N ALA A 30 -11.70 2.68 29.95
CA ALA A 30 -12.80 2.05 30.68
C ALA A 30 -13.89 1.56 29.70
N GLU A 31 -14.31 2.41 28.75
CA GLU A 31 -15.32 2.08 27.74
C GLU A 31 -14.83 1.00 26.77
N VAL A 32 -13.55 1.05 26.39
CA VAL A 32 -12.94 0.01 25.55
C VAL A 32 -12.94 -1.34 26.26
N GLN A 33 -12.66 -1.36 27.56
CA GLN A 33 -12.64 -2.59 28.35
C GLN A 33 -14.05 -3.14 28.58
N GLU A 34 -15.01 -2.29 28.95
CA GLU A 34 -16.40 -2.66 29.20
C GLU A 34 -17.05 -3.24 27.94
N ASN A 35 -16.90 -2.54 26.81
CA ASN A 35 -17.47 -2.95 25.53
C ASN A 35 -16.59 -3.95 24.77
N ARG A 36 -15.43 -4.35 25.34
CA ARG A 36 -14.45 -5.27 24.74
C ARG A 36 -14.06 -4.92 23.30
N ILE A 37 -13.89 -3.62 23.03
CA ILE A 37 -13.65 -3.08 21.70
C ILE A 37 -12.26 -3.50 21.22
N ARG A 38 -12.19 -4.26 20.13
CA ARG A 38 -10.92 -4.66 19.51
C ARG A 38 -10.48 -3.60 18.50
N ASN A 39 -9.18 -3.58 18.19
CA ASN A 39 -8.64 -2.69 17.15
C ASN A 39 -9.36 -2.86 15.80
N VAL A 40 -9.77 -4.09 15.48
CA VAL A 40 -10.48 -4.41 14.23
C VAL A 40 -11.89 -3.83 14.18
N ASP A 41 -12.51 -3.58 15.34
CA ASP A 41 -13.87 -3.05 15.44
C ASP A 41 -13.89 -1.53 15.27
N LEU A 42 -12.77 -0.85 15.55
CA LEU A 42 -12.65 0.62 15.44
C LEU A 42 -12.79 1.11 13.99
N TYR A 43 -12.25 0.38 13.03
CA TYR A 43 -12.26 0.78 11.62
C TYR A 43 -13.69 0.88 11.04
N PRO A 44 -14.54 -0.17 11.11
CA PRO A 44 -15.91 -0.07 10.62
C PRO A 44 -16.77 0.85 11.49
N MET A 45 -16.52 0.95 12.80
CA MET A 45 -17.30 1.80 13.70
C MET A 45 -17.19 3.29 13.35
N PHE A 46 -16.01 3.73 12.91
CA PHE A 46 -15.74 5.13 12.59
C PHE A 46 -15.61 5.39 11.09
N GLU A 47 -15.85 4.41 10.24
CA GLU A 47 -15.66 4.50 8.79
C GLU A 47 -14.23 5.00 8.46
N ILE A 48 -13.21 4.40 9.09
CA ILE A 48 -11.81 4.76 8.86
C ILE A 48 -11.05 3.56 8.30
N ASP A 49 -10.28 3.82 7.24
CA ASP A 49 -9.45 2.81 6.62
C ASP A 49 -8.25 2.40 7.49
N PRO A 50 -7.87 1.11 7.53
CA PRO A 50 -6.64 0.68 8.17
C PRO A 50 -5.41 1.38 7.58
N ILE A 51 -4.44 1.73 8.43
CA ILE A 51 -3.22 2.43 7.99
C ILE A 51 -2.44 1.66 6.92
N ASP A 52 -2.45 0.32 6.97
CA ASP A 52 -1.85 -0.54 5.95
C ASP A 52 -2.44 -0.27 4.56
N ASN A 53 -3.78 -0.15 4.47
CA ASN A 53 -4.49 0.13 3.23
C ASN A 53 -4.21 1.55 2.74
N ILE A 54 -4.17 2.52 3.65
CA ILE A 54 -3.86 3.92 3.31
C ILE A 54 -2.48 4.03 2.68
N VAL A 55 -1.47 3.41 3.31
CA VAL A 55 -0.10 3.43 2.80
C VAL A 55 0.01 2.64 1.49
N ALA A 56 -0.64 1.48 1.38
CA ALA A 56 -0.67 0.69 0.14
C ALA A 56 -1.32 1.48 -1.00
N SER A 57 -2.45 2.13 -0.77
CA SER A 57 -3.16 2.97 -1.75
C SER A 57 -2.27 4.09 -2.30
N ARG A 58 -1.46 4.74 -1.44
CA ARG A 58 -0.49 5.78 -1.87
C ARG A 58 0.68 5.19 -2.67
N GLN A 59 1.15 4.01 -2.31
CA GLN A 59 2.20 3.30 -3.05
C GLN A 59 1.70 2.88 -4.43
N LEU A 60 0.51 2.31 -4.51
CA LEU A 60 -0.16 1.95 -5.75
C LEU A 60 -0.38 3.17 -6.64
N ARG A 61 -0.88 4.29 -6.09
CA ARG A 61 -1.02 5.54 -6.85
C ARG A 61 0.29 5.96 -7.52
N TRP A 62 1.41 5.86 -6.80
CA TRP A 62 2.73 6.16 -7.32
C TRP A 62 3.21 5.13 -8.37
N LEU A 63 2.96 3.83 -8.15
CA LEU A 63 3.27 2.77 -9.11
C LEU A 63 2.49 2.94 -10.41
N GLY A 64 1.19 3.22 -10.34
CA GLY A 64 0.35 3.51 -11.50
C GLY A 64 0.89 4.71 -12.30
N LYS A 65 1.30 5.78 -11.61
CA LYS A 65 1.96 6.92 -12.26
C LYS A 65 3.22 6.50 -13.01
N ILE A 66 4.06 5.62 -12.44
CA ILE A 66 5.28 5.11 -13.11
C ILE A 66 4.94 4.26 -14.32
N ALA A 67 3.96 3.35 -14.20
CA ALA A 67 3.52 2.50 -15.31
C ALA A 67 3.03 3.33 -16.51
N MET A 68 2.47 4.51 -16.26
CA MET A 68 2.03 5.47 -17.28
C MET A 68 3.14 6.39 -17.80
N MET A 69 4.29 6.52 -17.14
CA MET A 69 5.40 7.36 -17.64
C MET A 69 5.97 6.83 -18.95
N LYS A 70 6.49 7.71 -19.83
CA LYS A 70 7.24 7.29 -21.04
C LYS A 70 8.39 6.34 -20.69
N GLU A 71 8.64 5.33 -21.54
CA GLU A 71 9.68 4.30 -21.33
C GLU A 71 11.11 4.86 -21.25
N THR A 72 11.34 6.06 -21.77
CA THR A 72 12.63 6.77 -21.70
C THR A 72 12.94 7.23 -20.28
N ARG A 73 11.94 7.38 -19.39
CA ARG A 73 12.11 7.92 -18.05
C ARG A 73 12.82 6.92 -17.12
N LEU A 74 13.86 7.39 -16.45
CA LEU A 74 14.67 6.59 -15.54
C LEU A 74 13.87 5.86 -14.44
N PRO A 75 12.90 6.48 -13.73
CA PRO A 75 12.16 5.77 -12.68
C PRO A 75 11.44 4.51 -13.18
N ARG A 76 10.92 4.56 -14.42
CA ARG A 76 10.27 3.40 -15.06
C ARG A 76 11.26 2.30 -15.42
N LYS A 77 12.50 2.66 -15.81
CA LYS A 77 13.57 1.68 -16.06
C LYS A 77 14.07 1.05 -14.75
N PHE A 78 14.22 1.83 -13.70
CA PHE A 78 14.82 1.39 -12.44
C PHE A 78 13.89 0.55 -11.55
N ILE A 79 12.58 0.76 -11.59
CA ILE A 79 11.64 0.05 -10.71
C ILE A 79 11.67 -1.48 -10.89
N ASN A 80 11.87 -1.94 -12.13
CA ASN A 80 12.00 -3.36 -12.46
C ASN A 80 13.45 -3.84 -12.51
N ALA A 81 14.42 -2.91 -12.48
CA ALA A 81 15.84 -3.26 -12.53
C ALA A 81 16.19 -4.21 -11.37
N TRP A 82 16.76 -5.36 -11.72
CA TRP A 82 17.15 -6.40 -10.78
C TRP A 82 18.50 -6.95 -11.20
N HIS A 83 19.43 -7.07 -10.27
CA HIS A 83 20.73 -7.68 -10.51
C HIS A 83 20.69 -9.14 -10.08
N PRO A 84 20.96 -10.12 -10.96
CA PRO A 84 20.86 -11.55 -10.65
C PRO A 84 21.98 -12.13 -9.76
N ASN A 85 22.74 -11.30 -9.02
CA ASN A 85 23.80 -11.81 -8.16
C ASN A 85 23.24 -12.40 -6.86
N PRO A 86 23.77 -13.55 -6.38
CA PRO A 86 23.37 -14.12 -5.11
C PRO A 86 23.69 -13.12 -3.99
N ARG A 87 22.70 -12.85 -3.14
CA ARG A 87 22.87 -11.94 -2.01
C ARG A 87 23.60 -12.64 -0.87
N PRO A 88 24.44 -11.92 -0.09
CA PRO A 88 25.11 -12.49 1.07
C PRO A 88 24.11 -13.06 2.08
N VAL A 89 24.53 -14.10 2.80
CA VAL A 89 23.70 -14.81 3.77
C VAL A 89 23.49 -13.94 5.01
N GLY A 90 22.23 -13.83 5.45
CA GLY A 90 21.78 -12.91 6.49
C GLY A 90 20.57 -12.14 5.97
N ARG A 91 19.44 -12.19 6.69
CA ARG A 91 18.15 -11.65 6.21
C ARG A 91 18.33 -10.20 5.75
N PRO A 92 18.15 -9.87 4.46
CA PRO A 92 18.29 -8.51 3.98
C PRO A 92 17.30 -7.59 4.67
N LEU A 93 17.68 -6.32 4.81
CA LEU A 93 16.74 -5.24 5.10
C LEU A 93 15.57 -5.32 4.10
N THR A 94 14.34 -5.12 4.57
CA THR A 94 13.17 -5.01 3.69
C THR A 94 13.52 -3.99 2.60
N THR A 95 13.36 -4.36 1.33
CA THR A 95 13.61 -3.44 0.22
C THR A 95 12.29 -2.82 -0.23
N ILE A 96 12.38 -1.67 -0.89
CA ILE A 96 11.21 -0.99 -1.46
C ILE A 96 10.43 -1.92 -2.41
N ARG A 97 11.13 -2.81 -3.14
CA ARG A 97 10.48 -3.84 -3.98
C ARG A 97 9.54 -4.74 -3.20
N HIS A 98 9.94 -5.19 -2.00
CA HIS A 98 9.07 -6.01 -1.14
C HIS A 98 7.83 -5.24 -0.70
N THR A 99 7.98 -3.93 -0.43
CA THR A 99 6.86 -3.06 -0.12
C THR A 99 5.87 -2.99 -1.30
N TYR A 100 6.35 -2.80 -2.53
CA TYR A 100 5.47 -2.77 -3.71
C TYR A 100 4.79 -4.11 -3.96
N LEU A 101 5.52 -5.22 -3.81
CA LEU A 101 4.94 -6.55 -3.91
C LEU A 101 3.81 -6.73 -2.89
N ARG A 102 4.02 -6.30 -1.64
CA ARG A 102 2.96 -6.34 -0.61
C ARG A 102 1.75 -5.52 -1.03
N ALA A 103 1.94 -4.31 -1.55
CA ALA A 103 0.86 -3.45 -2.00
C ALA A 103 0.11 -4.02 -3.22
N LEU A 104 0.83 -4.58 -4.20
CA LEU A 104 0.25 -5.21 -5.39
C LEU A 104 -0.51 -6.50 -5.05
N LYS A 105 -0.04 -7.28 -4.06
CA LYS A 105 -0.78 -8.45 -3.54
C LYS A 105 -2.12 -8.08 -2.91
N LEU A 106 -2.25 -6.87 -2.33
CA LEU A 106 -3.51 -6.45 -1.71
C LEU A 106 -4.63 -6.18 -2.72
N ILE A 107 -4.30 -5.94 -3.98
CA ILE A 107 -5.27 -5.70 -5.07
C ILE A 107 -5.37 -6.88 -6.05
N ASP A 108 -4.82 -8.03 -5.66
CA ASP A 108 -4.84 -9.29 -6.42
C ASP A 108 -4.25 -9.19 -7.84
N GLU A 109 -3.29 -8.28 -8.05
CA GLU A 109 -2.69 -7.99 -9.35
C GLU A 109 -1.42 -8.82 -9.62
N LEU A 110 -1.11 -9.78 -8.74
CA LEU A 110 0.04 -10.67 -8.87
C LEU A 110 -0.44 -12.11 -8.86
N ASP A 111 -0.21 -12.82 -9.96
CA ASP A 111 -0.51 -14.24 -10.11
C ASP A 111 0.21 -15.06 -9.03
N GLU A 112 -0.48 -16.05 -8.44
CA GLU A 112 0.02 -16.89 -7.33
C GLU A 112 1.33 -17.62 -7.67
N SER A 113 1.61 -17.77 -8.98
CA SER A 113 2.80 -18.38 -9.54
C SER A 113 4.09 -17.56 -9.32
N ASP A 114 4.00 -16.26 -9.00
CA ASP A 114 5.15 -15.36 -8.83
C ASP A 114 5.75 -15.40 -7.40
N SER A 115 5.85 -16.62 -6.87
CA SER A 115 6.49 -16.98 -5.60
C SER A 115 7.95 -16.50 -5.46
N ALA A 116 8.59 -16.14 -6.59
CA ALA A 116 9.94 -15.58 -6.63
C ALA A 116 10.00 -14.07 -6.32
N GLY A 117 8.87 -13.37 -6.19
CA GLY A 117 8.83 -11.93 -5.96
C GLY A 117 9.34 -11.13 -7.16
N LYS A 118 9.10 -11.60 -8.39
CA LYS A 118 9.36 -10.77 -9.57
C LYS A 118 8.27 -9.70 -9.63
N LEU A 119 8.69 -8.47 -9.91
CA LEU A 119 7.81 -7.34 -10.12
C LEU A 119 7.52 -7.25 -11.62
N ASP A 120 7.11 -8.37 -12.21
CA ASP A 120 6.91 -8.51 -13.67
C ASP A 120 5.42 -8.51 -14.00
N GLY A 121 5.05 -8.17 -15.23
CA GLY A 121 3.65 -8.19 -15.70
C GLY A 121 2.75 -7.04 -15.23
N TRP A 122 2.85 -6.60 -13.97
CA TRP A 122 1.97 -5.56 -13.37
C TRP A 122 1.94 -4.22 -14.15
N MET A 123 3.05 -3.81 -14.78
CA MET A 123 3.04 -2.59 -15.60
C MET A 123 2.19 -2.73 -16.85
N ARG A 124 2.16 -3.93 -17.44
CA ARG A 124 1.41 -4.21 -18.66
C ARG A 124 -0.07 -4.17 -18.35
N THR A 125 -0.49 -4.79 -17.24
CA THR A 125 -1.90 -4.82 -16.84
C THR A 125 -2.45 -3.42 -16.57
N ILE A 126 -1.72 -2.59 -15.82
CA ILE A 126 -2.08 -1.17 -15.59
C ILE A 126 -2.19 -0.39 -16.89
N ARG A 127 -1.27 -0.60 -17.84
CA ARG A 127 -1.30 0.09 -19.14
C ARG A 127 -2.50 -0.29 -19.98
N LEU A 128 -2.91 -1.56 -19.92
CA LEU A 128 -4.03 -2.06 -20.71
C LEU A 128 -5.37 -1.58 -20.12
N ASN A 129 -5.51 -1.57 -18.79
CA ASN A 129 -6.76 -1.21 -18.11
C ASN A 129 -6.58 -0.16 -16.99
N PRO A 130 -6.31 1.12 -17.32
CA PRO A 130 -6.19 2.18 -16.31
C PRO A 130 -7.40 2.40 -15.38
N PRO A 131 -8.67 2.35 -15.86
CA PRO A 131 -9.81 2.60 -14.99
C PRO A 131 -9.98 1.52 -13.91
N ASP A 132 -9.77 0.25 -14.28
CA ASP A 132 -9.87 -0.89 -13.37
C ASP A 132 -8.83 -0.81 -12.24
N TRP A 133 -7.59 -0.43 -12.58
CA TRP A 133 -6.53 -0.18 -11.60
C TRP A 133 -6.94 0.84 -10.53
N GLU A 134 -7.51 1.97 -10.97
CA GLU A 134 -7.89 3.04 -10.07
C GLU A 134 -9.08 2.62 -9.20
N THR A 135 -10.05 1.90 -9.76
CA THR A 135 -11.16 1.32 -9.00
C THR A 135 -10.67 0.39 -7.89
N ARG A 136 -9.75 -0.54 -8.20
CA ARG A 136 -9.19 -1.47 -7.21
C ARG A 136 -8.37 -0.75 -6.14
N ARG A 137 -7.60 0.28 -6.52
CA ARG A 137 -6.88 1.12 -5.58
C ARG A 137 -7.83 1.86 -4.63
N LEU A 138 -8.90 2.44 -5.17
CA LEU A 138 -9.91 3.14 -4.38
C LEU A 138 -10.68 2.20 -3.46
N ALA A 139 -10.89 0.94 -3.87
CA ALA A 139 -11.51 -0.09 -3.03
C ALA A 139 -10.71 -0.43 -1.76
N LEU A 140 -9.40 -0.15 -1.71
CA LEU A 140 -8.61 -0.28 -0.48
C LEU A 140 -8.91 0.80 0.55
N THR A 141 -9.27 2.00 0.08
CA THR A 141 -9.50 3.17 0.93
C THR A 141 -10.83 3.84 0.59
N PRO A 142 -11.97 3.16 0.81
CA PRO A 142 -13.29 3.67 0.47
C PRO A 142 -13.66 4.94 1.24
N HIS A 143 -13.12 5.13 2.45
CA HIS A 143 -13.50 6.21 3.33
C HIS A 143 -12.67 7.49 3.14
N ILE A 144 -11.52 7.40 2.47
CA ILE A 144 -10.74 8.57 2.06
C ILE A 144 -11.38 9.22 0.82
N ILE A 145 -12.47 9.95 1.04
CA ILE A 145 -13.08 10.80 0.01
C ILE A 145 -12.27 12.10 -0.04
N GLY A 146 -11.22 12.13 -0.85
CA GLY A 146 -10.35 13.31 -0.88
C GLY A 146 -9.10 13.19 -1.74
N PHE A 147 -9.22 12.72 -2.98
CA PHE A 147 -8.25 13.09 -4.01
C PHE A 147 -8.92 12.92 -5.38
N GLN A 148 -9.58 13.99 -5.85
CA GLN A 148 -9.83 14.14 -7.27
C GLN A 148 -8.47 13.95 -7.97
N SER A 149 -8.40 13.04 -8.93
CA SER A 149 -7.26 12.94 -9.83
C SER A 149 -6.91 14.35 -10.33
N PRO A 150 -5.63 14.71 -10.48
CA PRO A 150 -5.30 15.93 -11.21
C PRO A 150 -5.75 15.71 -12.66
N THR A 151 -6.98 16.12 -12.95
CA THR A 151 -7.51 16.24 -14.29
C THR A 151 -6.66 17.30 -14.96
N ASN A 152 -5.87 16.86 -15.94
CA ASN A 152 -5.31 17.61 -17.05
C ASN A 152 -4.57 18.91 -16.72
N ILE A 153 -3.25 18.80 -16.63
CA ILE A 153 -2.40 19.86 -17.20
C ILE A 153 -2.46 19.62 -18.71
N GLU A 154 -3.31 20.39 -19.39
CA GLU A 154 -3.10 20.74 -20.79
C GLU A 154 -1.86 21.63 -20.93
#